data_AF-A0A2G6YWN9-F1
#
_entry.id   AF-A0A2G6YWN9-F1
#
_cell.length_a   1.000
_cell.length_b   1.000
_cell.length_c   1.000
_cell.angle_alpha   90.00
_cell.angle_beta   90.00
_cell.angle_gamma   90.00
#
_symmetry.space_group_name_H-M   'P 1'
#
loop_
_entity.id
_entity.type
_entity.pdbx_description
1 polymer ?
#
loop_
_entity_poly.entity_id
_entity_poly.type
_entity_poly.pdbx_seq_one_letter_code
_entity_poly.pdbx_strand_id
1 'polypeptide(L)'
;MAAAGILQSDLKWRGNIFRAGAFYQPSLVQLHKALKEFSNPFKTDEETVTWSALTSRRMGDKAAIASAMMAASLGEIRAVKVGKKLGDYAFLLSDVRRYFGTPLLESGMSIAQLSKATGWKNESIAHWIDEQLLEAEQIQLRGQLCRVITPAQLLRFRRSYIPLADLAKVMESRPSSLIDKLADVDVVGAKKLPNGAQRGALIRMADLGKWAMVGLQVSRGGLFKLQDYS
;
A
#
# COMPACT_ATOMS: atom_id res chain seq x y z
N MET A 1 14.08 -20.64 -1.61
CA MET A 1 14.33 -22.02 -2.09
C MET A 1 13.99 -23.06 -1.01
N ALA A 2 14.80 -23.28 0.03
CA ALA A 2 14.43 -24.24 1.10
C ALA A 2 13.22 -23.80 1.94
N ALA A 3 13.18 -22.51 2.36
CA ALA A 3 12.03 -21.93 3.05
C ALA A 3 10.74 -21.86 2.19
N ALA A 4 10.87 -22.05 0.88
CA ALA A 4 9.75 -22.09 -0.06
C ALA A 4 9.27 -23.53 -0.31
N GLY A 5 9.85 -24.54 0.35
CA GLY A 5 9.52 -25.96 0.12
C GLY A 5 10.01 -26.53 -1.21
N ILE A 6 10.69 -25.73 -2.04
CA ILE A 6 11.10 -26.10 -3.41
C ILE A 6 12.33 -27.00 -3.41
N LEU A 7 13.21 -26.83 -2.41
CA LEU A 7 14.36 -27.70 -2.21
C LEU A 7 14.23 -28.42 -0.88
N GLN A 8 14.43 -29.73 -0.88
CA GLN A 8 14.61 -30.49 0.34
C GLN A 8 15.99 -30.18 0.92
N SER A 9 16.00 -29.55 2.10
CA SER A 9 17.21 -29.32 2.90
C SER A 9 17.22 -30.26 4.09
N ASP A 10 18.38 -30.82 4.42
CA ASP A 10 18.56 -31.56 5.68
C ASP A 10 18.29 -30.65 6.88
N LEU A 11 17.28 -30.99 7.69
CA LEU A 11 16.82 -30.24 8.88
C LEU A 11 17.93 -30.00 9.93
N LYS A 12 19.04 -30.75 9.89
CA LYS A 12 20.17 -30.60 10.81
C LYS A 12 21.06 -29.37 10.56
N TRP A 13 20.82 -28.59 9.50
CA TRP A 13 21.64 -27.43 9.15
C TRP A 13 21.64 -26.30 10.20
N ARG A 14 20.60 -26.21 11.05
CA ARG A 14 20.49 -25.19 12.11
C ARG A 14 21.59 -25.29 13.17
N GLY A 15 22.27 -26.43 13.28
CA GLY A 15 23.40 -26.62 14.19
C GLY A 15 24.78 -26.39 13.56
N ASN A 16 24.87 -26.06 12.27
CA ASN A 16 26.14 -25.93 11.57
C ASN A 16 26.65 -24.48 11.59
N ILE A 17 27.89 -24.29 12.09
CA ILE A 17 28.57 -23.00 12.29
C ILE A 17 28.67 -22.21 10.98
N PHE A 18 28.72 -22.89 9.83
CA PHE A 18 28.78 -22.26 8.50
C PHE A 18 27.43 -21.77 7.97
N ARG A 19 26.30 -22.01 8.68
CA ARG A 19 24.92 -21.71 8.21
C ARG A 19 24.66 -22.19 6.77
N ALA A 20 25.36 -23.22 6.33
CA ALA A 20 25.25 -23.84 5.03
C ALA A 20 24.80 -25.29 5.25
N GLY A 21 23.55 -25.58 4.90
CA GLY A 21 23.02 -26.94 4.90
C GLY A 21 23.29 -27.63 3.57
N ALA A 22 23.57 -28.93 3.60
CA ALA A 22 23.57 -29.74 2.39
C ALA A 22 22.15 -29.75 1.80
N PHE A 23 22.03 -29.36 0.53
CA PHE A 23 20.78 -29.51 -0.23
C PHE A 23 20.76 -30.90 -0.86
N TYR A 24 19.60 -31.55 -0.91
CA TYR A 24 19.46 -32.81 -1.63
C TYR A 24 19.64 -32.53 -3.13
N GLN A 25 20.77 -32.97 -3.70
CA GLN A 25 21.09 -32.83 -5.13
C GLN A 25 19.94 -33.27 -6.07
N PRO A 26 19.18 -34.35 -5.78
CA PRO A 26 18.03 -34.73 -6.61
C PRO A 26 16.94 -33.66 -6.70
N SER A 27 16.69 -32.90 -5.62
CA SER A 27 15.68 -31.82 -5.62
C SER A 27 16.06 -30.64 -6.51
N LEU A 28 17.37 -30.31 -6.58
CA LEU A 28 17.89 -29.30 -7.51
C LEU A 28 17.76 -29.74 -8.97
N VAL A 29 18.04 -31.01 -9.25
CA VAL A 29 17.91 -31.58 -10.60
C VAL A 29 16.45 -31.60 -11.03
N GLN A 30 15.52 -31.98 -10.14
CA GLN A 30 14.08 -31.95 -10.42
C GLN A 30 13.57 -30.54 -10.71
N LEU A 31 13.96 -29.55 -9.91
CA LEU A 31 13.59 -28.16 -10.16
C LEU A 31 14.12 -27.65 -11.51
N HIS A 32 15.39 -27.95 -11.82
CA HIS A 32 15.98 -27.55 -13.10
C HIS A 32 15.27 -28.23 -14.28
N LYS A 33 14.87 -29.49 -14.13
CA LYS A 33 14.08 -30.21 -15.14
C LYS A 33 12.70 -29.58 -15.32
N ALA A 34 11.97 -29.31 -14.24
CA ALA A 34 10.65 -28.69 -14.28
C ALA A 34 10.68 -27.31 -14.95
N LEU A 35 11.63 -26.45 -14.58
CA LEU A 35 11.77 -25.11 -15.19
C LEU A 35 12.12 -25.17 -16.67
N LYS A 36 12.89 -26.19 -17.10
CA LYS A 36 13.19 -26.40 -18.51
C LYS A 36 11.96 -26.90 -19.27
N GLU A 37 11.19 -27.80 -18.68
CA GLU A 37 9.98 -28.38 -19.27
C GLU A 37 8.86 -27.34 -19.44
N PHE A 38 8.68 -26.46 -18.46
CA PHE A 38 7.70 -25.37 -18.53
C PHE A 38 8.20 -24.11 -19.23
N SER A 39 9.46 -24.09 -19.69
CA SER A 39 9.99 -22.93 -20.41
C SER A 39 9.31 -22.75 -21.76
N ASN A 40 8.98 -21.51 -22.08
CA ASN A 40 8.46 -21.13 -23.37
C ASN A 40 9.32 -19.99 -23.91
N PRO A 41 10.47 -20.29 -24.52
CA PRO A 41 11.39 -19.26 -24.98
C PRO A 41 10.83 -18.55 -26.21
N PHE A 42 10.54 -17.26 -26.08
CA PHE A 42 10.19 -16.39 -27.20
C PHE A 42 10.88 -15.03 -27.05
N LYS A 43 11.05 -14.33 -28.17
CA LYS A 43 11.60 -12.97 -28.15
C LYS A 43 10.51 -12.02 -27.67
N THR A 44 10.76 -11.33 -26.57
CA THR A 44 9.85 -10.34 -25.98
C THR A 44 10.59 -9.03 -25.81
N ASP A 45 9.89 -7.92 -26.03
CA ASP A 45 10.37 -6.57 -25.71
C ASP A 45 9.98 -6.17 -24.27
N GLU A 46 9.22 -7.02 -23.56
CA GLU A 46 8.86 -6.80 -22.16
C GLU A 46 10.04 -6.99 -21.19
N GLU A 47 10.00 -6.26 -20.08
CA GLU A 47 11.01 -6.32 -19.03
C GLU A 47 11.05 -7.72 -18.39
N THR A 48 12.26 -8.28 -18.25
CA THR A 48 12.48 -9.62 -17.69
C THR A 48 13.32 -9.57 -16.42
N VAL A 49 13.06 -10.51 -15.51
CA VAL A 49 13.80 -10.66 -14.26
C VAL A 49 14.38 -12.07 -14.16
N THR A 50 15.65 -12.16 -13.75
CA THR A 50 16.33 -13.45 -13.59
C THR A 50 16.02 -14.09 -12.24
N TRP A 51 16.11 -15.43 -12.17
CA TRP A 51 15.97 -16.18 -10.93
C TRP A 51 16.96 -15.72 -9.84
N SER A 52 18.19 -15.37 -10.23
CA SER A 52 19.19 -14.81 -9.32
C SER A 52 18.77 -13.44 -8.76
N ALA A 53 18.16 -12.58 -9.59
CA ALA A 53 17.66 -11.27 -9.15
C ALA A 53 16.51 -11.40 -8.14
N LEU A 54 15.64 -12.40 -8.28
CA LEU A 54 14.60 -12.74 -7.30
C LEU A 54 15.17 -13.03 -5.90
N THR A 55 16.34 -13.67 -5.84
CA THR A 55 17.01 -13.98 -4.56
C THR A 55 17.89 -12.87 -4.01
N SER A 56 18.04 -11.77 -4.75
CA SER A 56 18.89 -10.66 -4.33
C SER A 56 18.26 -9.93 -3.14
N ARG A 57 19.09 -9.36 -2.26
CA ARG A 57 18.65 -8.56 -1.09
C ARG A 57 17.78 -7.35 -1.46
N ARG A 58 17.63 -7.03 -2.75
CA ARG A 58 16.83 -5.89 -3.24
C ARG A 58 15.33 -6.19 -3.32
N MET A 59 14.94 -7.46 -3.44
CA MET A 59 13.53 -7.90 -3.39
C MET A 59 13.18 -8.20 -1.93
N GLY A 60 12.59 -7.23 -1.23
CA GLY A 60 12.49 -7.19 0.24
C GLY A 60 11.63 -8.27 0.90
N ASP A 61 10.78 -8.99 0.15
CA ASP A 61 9.83 -9.95 0.72
C ASP A 61 10.19 -11.42 0.40
N LYS A 62 10.69 -12.13 1.42
CA LYS A 62 11.04 -13.56 1.34
C LYS A 62 9.84 -14.47 1.06
N ALA A 63 8.62 -14.09 1.47
CA ALA A 63 7.41 -14.89 1.25
C ALA A 63 6.89 -14.73 -0.18
N ALA A 64 6.93 -13.51 -0.73
CA ALA A 64 6.64 -13.25 -2.13
C ALA A 64 7.64 -13.96 -3.06
N ILE A 65 8.94 -13.87 -2.76
CA ILE A 65 9.98 -14.63 -3.49
C ILE A 65 9.68 -16.13 -3.44
N ALA A 66 9.32 -16.67 -2.27
CA ALA A 66 8.99 -18.07 -2.12
C ALA A 66 7.77 -18.48 -2.99
N SER A 67 6.74 -17.64 -3.00
CA SER A 67 5.50 -17.87 -3.77
C SER A 67 5.76 -17.80 -5.28
N ALA A 68 6.48 -16.77 -5.75
CA ALA A 68 6.88 -16.64 -7.15
C ALA A 68 7.73 -17.83 -7.62
N MET A 69 8.67 -18.28 -6.79
CA MET A 69 9.48 -19.46 -7.10
C MET A 69 8.66 -20.75 -7.13
N MET A 70 7.66 -20.89 -6.26
CA MET A 70 6.78 -22.05 -6.24
C MET A 70 5.89 -22.08 -7.49
N ALA A 71 5.29 -20.95 -7.84
CA ALA A 71 4.51 -20.79 -9.07
C ALA A 71 5.34 -21.10 -10.33
N ALA A 72 6.59 -20.68 -10.38
CA ALA A 72 7.51 -21.06 -11.46
C ALA A 72 7.81 -22.57 -11.48
N SER A 73 7.95 -23.21 -10.31
CA SER A 73 8.17 -24.67 -10.23
C SER A 73 6.95 -25.50 -10.64
N LEU A 74 5.75 -24.94 -10.50
CA LEU A 74 4.47 -25.55 -10.92
C LEU A 74 4.10 -25.24 -12.38
N GLY A 75 4.87 -24.39 -13.07
CA GLY A 75 4.63 -24.00 -14.45
C GLY A 75 3.59 -22.88 -14.64
N GLU A 76 3.13 -22.26 -13.54
CA GLU A 76 2.21 -21.11 -13.56
C GLU A 76 2.91 -19.84 -14.06
N ILE A 77 4.20 -19.70 -13.76
CA ILE A 77 5.09 -18.70 -14.38
C ILE A 77 6.07 -19.43 -15.27
N ARG A 78 6.13 -19.04 -16.54
CA ARG A 78 7.00 -19.68 -17.52
C ARG A 78 8.25 -18.86 -17.77
N ALA A 79 9.38 -19.55 -17.87
CA ALA A 79 10.62 -18.89 -18.24
C ALA A 79 10.57 -18.51 -19.74
N VAL A 80 10.77 -17.22 -20.02
CA VAL A 80 10.89 -16.68 -21.39
C VAL A 80 12.31 -16.78 -21.93
N LYS A 81 13.29 -16.99 -21.04
CA LYS A 81 14.67 -17.27 -21.42
C LYS A 81 15.22 -18.43 -20.60
N VAL A 82 15.74 -19.43 -21.31
CA VAL A 82 16.39 -20.59 -20.70
C VAL A 82 17.84 -20.26 -20.37
N GLY A 83 18.22 -20.50 -19.13
CA GLY A 83 19.55 -20.30 -18.60
C GLY A 83 20.39 -21.58 -18.57
N LYS A 84 21.73 -21.47 -18.68
CA LYS A 84 22.63 -22.61 -18.47
C LYS A 84 22.66 -23.04 -17.00
N LYS A 85 22.45 -22.10 -16.07
CA LYS A 85 22.31 -22.36 -14.63
C LYS A 85 20.93 -21.91 -14.17
N LEU A 86 20.47 -22.42 -13.02
CA LEU A 86 19.18 -22.05 -12.42
C LEU A 86 19.02 -20.52 -12.29
N GLY A 87 20.08 -19.82 -11.88
CA GLY A 87 20.10 -18.37 -11.71
C GLY A 87 19.91 -17.55 -12.99
N ASP A 88 20.09 -18.17 -14.16
CA ASP A 88 20.08 -17.51 -15.48
C ASP A 88 18.71 -17.63 -16.17
N TYR A 89 17.76 -18.40 -15.62
CA TYR A 89 16.39 -18.43 -16.12
C TYR A 89 15.76 -17.06 -15.92
N ALA A 90 15.13 -16.53 -16.97
CA ALA A 90 14.45 -15.24 -16.92
C ALA A 90 12.95 -15.42 -17.13
N PHE A 91 12.18 -14.63 -16.38
CA PHE A 91 10.72 -14.62 -16.35
C PHE A 91 10.25 -13.21 -16.68
N LEU A 92 9.04 -13.07 -17.22
CA LEU A 92 8.43 -11.76 -17.40
C LEU A 92 8.25 -11.10 -16.04
N LEU A 93 8.65 -9.83 -15.94
CA LEU A 93 8.49 -9.08 -14.71
C LEU A 93 7.00 -8.89 -14.37
N SER A 94 6.14 -8.79 -15.39
CA SER A 94 4.68 -8.70 -15.24
C SER A 94 4.08 -9.93 -14.55
N ASP A 95 4.49 -11.14 -14.92
CA ASP A 95 4.03 -12.39 -14.31
C ASP A 95 4.58 -12.57 -12.90
N VAL A 96 5.86 -12.26 -12.70
CA VAL A 96 6.49 -12.30 -11.37
C VAL A 96 5.81 -11.31 -10.42
N ARG A 97 5.55 -10.07 -10.86
CA ARG A 97 4.89 -9.03 -10.06
C ARG A 97 3.54 -9.46 -9.47
N ARG A 98 2.82 -10.41 -10.09
CA ARG A 98 1.54 -10.92 -9.55
C ARG A 98 1.70 -11.62 -8.20
N TYR A 99 2.86 -12.20 -7.93
CA TYR A 99 3.17 -12.93 -6.70
C TYR A 99 3.87 -12.07 -5.65
N PHE A 100 4.31 -10.89 -6.05
CA PHE A 100 4.74 -9.84 -5.15
C PHE A 100 3.52 -8.95 -4.88
N GLY A 101 2.76 -9.26 -3.84
CA GLY A 101 1.58 -8.49 -3.38
C GLY A 101 1.89 -7.08 -2.86
N THR A 102 2.94 -6.45 -3.37
CA THR A 102 3.56 -5.23 -2.87
C THR A 102 3.91 -4.37 -4.08
N PRO A 103 2.91 -3.61 -4.55
CA PRO A 103 3.01 -2.18 -4.26
C PRO A 103 2.18 -1.76 -3.05
N LEU A 104 1.22 -2.57 -2.59
CA LEU A 104 0.20 -2.12 -1.65
C LEU A 104 0.61 -2.15 -0.17
N LEU A 105 1.32 -3.19 0.27
CA LEU A 105 1.88 -3.30 1.62
C LEU A 105 3.19 -2.49 1.81
N GLU A 106 3.92 -2.22 0.73
CA GLU A 106 5.16 -1.43 0.74
C GLU A 106 4.91 0.06 0.51
N SER A 107 3.78 0.45 -0.11
CA SER A 107 3.38 1.86 -0.23
C SER A 107 2.31 2.28 0.78
N GLY A 108 1.48 1.35 1.26
CA GLY A 108 0.34 1.65 2.10
C GLY A 108 0.65 1.63 3.61
N MET A 109 -0.11 2.41 4.36
CA MET A 109 -0.03 2.49 5.81
C MET A 109 -1.24 1.81 6.45
N SER A 110 -1.00 0.98 7.47
CA SER A 110 -2.07 0.58 8.39
C SER A 110 -2.64 1.80 9.13
N ILE A 111 -3.85 1.67 9.69
CA ILE A 111 -4.47 2.73 10.50
C ILE A 111 -3.51 3.24 11.60
N ALA A 112 -2.81 2.33 12.29
CA ALA A 112 -1.87 2.68 13.35
C ALA A 112 -0.64 3.44 12.83
N GLN A 113 -0.10 3.05 11.67
CA GLN A 113 1.01 3.76 11.03
C GLN A 113 0.59 5.14 10.54
N LEU A 114 -0.59 5.25 9.91
CA LEU A 114 -1.15 6.52 9.44
C LEU A 114 -1.42 7.47 10.61
N SER A 115 -1.98 6.96 11.72
CA SER A 115 -2.17 7.71 12.95
C SER A 115 -0.86 8.26 13.49
N LYS A 116 0.21 7.45 13.53
CA LYS A 116 1.52 7.90 13.97
C LYS A 116 2.13 8.97 13.04
N ALA A 117 1.95 8.83 11.73
CA ALA A 117 2.51 9.75 10.75
C ALA A 117 1.79 11.11 10.71
N THR A 118 0.47 11.11 10.91
CA THR A 118 -0.38 12.32 10.78
C THR A 118 -0.73 12.95 12.12
N GLY A 119 -0.69 12.19 13.21
CA GLY A 119 -1.23 12.58 14.50
C GLY A 119 -2.75 12.42 14.61
N TRP A 120 -3.43 11.90 13.58
CA TRP A 120 -4.86 11.63 13.64
C TRP A 120 -5.16 10.45 14.56
N LYS A 121 -6.34 10.45 15.18
CA LYS A 121 -6.74 9.37 16.10
C LYS A 121 -7.17 8.14 15.31
N ASN A 122 -6.77 6.96 15.77
CA ASN A 122 -7.13 5.68 15.16
C ASN A 122 -8.65 5.54 14.98
N GLU A 123 -9.46 5.96 15.98
CA GLU A 123 -10.91 5.85 15.89
C GLU A 123 -11.52 6.78 14.84
N SER A 124 -10.89 7.94 14.58
CA SER A 124 -11.30 8.86 13.52
C SER A 124 -11.00 8.26 12.15
N ILE A 125 -9.79 7.74 11.95
CA ILE A 125 -9.40 7.09 10.68
C ILE A 125 -10.30 5.90 10.37
N ALA A 126 -10.52 5.03 11.36
CA ALA A 126 -11.40 3.87 11.19
C ALA A 126 -12.82 4.30 10.81
N HIS A 127 -13.35 5.33 11.47
CA HIS A 127 -14.67 5.87 11.16
C HIS A 127 -14.76 6.47 9.76
N TRP A 128 -13.74 7.21 9.30
CA TRP A 128 -13.72 7.73 7.93
C TRP A 128 -13.71 6.62 6.88
N ILE A 129 -13.06 5.49 7.18
CA ILE A 129 -13.10 4.31 6.31
C ILE A 129 -14.49 3.68 6.31
N ASP A 130 -15.11 3.54 7.48
CA ASP A 130 -16.46 2.96 7.61
C ASP A 130 -17.51 3.82 6.90
N GLU A 131 -17.38 5.15 6.96
CA GLU A 131 -18.22 6.13 6.26
C GLU A 131 -17.87 6.31 4.77
N GLN A 132 -16.92 5.52 4.25
CA GLN A 132 -16.43 5.60 2.85
C GLN A 132 -15.85 6.98 2.45
N LEU A 133 -15.47 7.80 3.44
CA LEU A 133 -14.81 9.08 3.22
C LEU A 133 -13.31 8.88 2.91
N LEU A 134 -12.70 7.88 3.52
CA LEU A 134 -11.31 7.46 3.29
C LEU A 134 -11.29 6.03 2.72
N GLU A 135 -10.80 5.90 1.49
CA GLU A 135 -10.62 4.59 0.87
C GLU A 135 -9.54 3.77 1.60
N ALA A 136 -9.79 2.48 1.78
CA ALA A 136 -8.83 1.53 2.33
C ALA A 136 -9.02 0.15 1.71
N GLU A 137 -7.92 -0.59 1.55
CA GLU A 137 -7.94 -1.97 1.11
C GLU A 137 -7.88 -2.93 2.31
N GLN A 138 -8.64 -4.02 2.21
CA GLN A 138 -8.60 -5.08 3.21
C GLN A 138 -7.63 -6.16 2.78
N ILE A 139 -6.64 -6.44 3.63
CA ILE A 139 -5.64 -7.47 3.41
C ILE A 139 -5.60 -8.41 4.60
N GLN A 140 -5.21 -9.66 4.38
CA GLN A 140 -4.99 -10.61 5.47
C GLN A 140 -3.50 -10.67 5.80
N LEU A 141 -3.11 -10.17 6.97
CA LEU A 141 -1.73 -10.17 7.45
C LEU A 141 -1.62 -11.14 8.64
N ARG A 142 -0.83 -12.22 8.49
CA ARG A 142 -0.63 -13.24 9.54
C ARG A 142 -1.95 -13.81 10.09
N GLY A 143 -2.94 -14.01 9.21
CA GLY A 143 -4.27 -14.51 9.57
C GLY A 143 -5.25 -13.44 10.09
N GLN A 144 -4.79 -12.22 10.38
CA GLN A 144 -5.62 -11.12 10.84
C GLN A 144 -6.03 -10.21 9.67
N LEU A 145 -7.30 -9.82 9.62
CA LEU A 145 -7.78 -8.82 8.67
C LEU A 145 -7.22 -7.44 9.06
N CYS A 146 -6.50 -6.81 8.14
CA CYS A 146 -5.89 -5.50 8.32
C CYS A 146 -6.38 -4.56 7.22
N ARG A 147 -6.63 -3.30 7.59
CA ARG A 147 -7.00 -2.22 6.66
C ARG A 147 -5.75 -1.41 6.34
N VAL A 148 -5.44 -1.26 5.06
CA VAL A 148 -4.28 -0.54 4.56
C VAL A 148 -4.71 0.60 3.64
N ILE A 149 -4.13 1.78 3.85
CA ILE A 149 -4.41 3.00 3.10
C ILE A 149 -3.19 3.31 2.24
N THR A 150 -3.34 3.32 0.92
CA THR A 150 -2.27 3.67 -0.01
C THR A 150 -2.00 5.18 -0.06
N PRO A 151 -0.83 5.63 -0.54
CA PRO A 151 -0.56 7.06 -0.72
C PRO A 151 -1.52 7.70 -1.70
N ALA A 152 -1.92 6.98 -2.77
CA ALA A 152 -2.89 7.48 -3.74
C ALA A 152 -4.27 7.73 -3.10
N GLN A 153 -4.75 6.80 -2.26
CA GLN A 153 -6.00 6.96 -1.51
C GLN A 153 -5.92 8.13 -0.52
N LEU A 154 -4.80 8.25 0.20
CA LEU A 154 -4.57 9.37 1.11
C LEU A 154 -4.55 10.71 0.36
N LEU A 155 -3.93 10.78 -0.82
CA LEU A 155 -3.93 11.99 -1.64
C LEU A 155 -5.33 12.36 -2.14
N ARG A 156 -6.14 11.38 -2.57
CA ARG A 156 -7.56 11.61 -2.94
C ARG A 156 -8.36 12.15 -1.77
N PHE A 157 -8.17 11.56 -0.59
CA PHE A 157 -8.77 12.02 0.65
C PHE A 157 -8.36 13.48 0.94
N ARG A 158 -7.06 13.79 0.93
CA ARG A 158 -6.54 15.15 1.19
C ARG A 158 -6.91 16.18 0.14
N ARG A 159 -7.17 15.76 -1.10
CA ARG A 159 -7.71 16.64 -2.15
C ARG A 159 -9.15 17.05 -1.89
N SER A 160 -9.91 16.19 -1.22
CA SER A 160 -11.35 16.38 -1.00
C SER A 160 -11.65 16.93 0.38
N TYR A 161 -10.86 16.56 1.38
CA TYR A 161 -11.13 16.84 2.79
C TYR A 161 -9.87 17.32 3.52
N ILE A 162 -10.08 18.21 4.47
CA ILE A 162 -9.10 18.59 5.49
C ILE A 162 -9.67 18.26 6.88
N PRO A 163 -8.94 17.52 7.73
CA PRO A 163 -9.31 17.37 9.13
C PRO A 163 -9.31 18.72 9.83
N LEU A 164 -10.39 19.04 10.53
CA LEU A 164 -10.54 20.29 11.28
C LEU A 164 -9.43 20.45 12.33
N ALA A 165 -8.95 19.35 12.92
CA ALA A 165 -7.85 19.36 13.87
C ALA A 165 -6.53 19.84 13.24
N ASP A 166 -6.27 19.46 11.99
CA ASP A 166 -5.09 19.92 11.26
C ASP A 166 -5.21 21.41 10.95
N LEU A 167 -6.37 21.84 10.45
CA LEU A 167 -6.64 23.26 10.16
C LEU A 167 -6.50 24.12 11.43
N ALA A 168 -7.10 23.69 12.54
CA ALA A 168 -6.98 24.36 13.83
C ALA A 168 -5.53 24.49 14.29
N LYS A 169 -4.74 23.42 14.15
CA LYS A 169 -3.32 23.44 14.52
C LYS A 169 -2.53 24.43 13.68
N VAL A 170 -2.76 24.48 12.37
CA VAL A 170 -2.08 25.42 11.47
C VAL A 170 -2.52 26.86 11.70
N MET A 171 -3.78 27.08 12.06
CA MET A 171 -4.33 28.41 12.39
C MET A 171 -4.08 28.83 13.85
N GLU A 172 -3.29 28.07 14.61
CA GLU A 172 -3.04 28.31 16.04
C GLU A 172 -4.34 28.52 16.86
N SER A 173 -5.36 27.74 16.51
CA SER A 173 -6.71 27.84 17.08
C SER A 173 -7.19 26.50 17.67
N ARG A 174 -8.38 26.52 18.26
CA ARG A 174 -9.06 25.32 18.75
C ARG A 174 -10.08 24.86 17.73
N PRO A 175 -10.24 23.53 17.50
CA PRO A 175 -11.26 23.01 16.59
C PRO A 175 -12.67 23.51 16.91
N SER A 176 -13.03 23.60 18.20
CA SER A 176 -14.33 24.13 18.64
C SER A 176 -14.51 25.59 18.22
N SER A 177 -13.51 26.43 18.45
CA SER A 177 -13.55 27.84 18.06
C SER A 177 -13.57 28.06 16.56
N LEU A 178 -13.03 27.12 15.77
CA LEU A 178 -13.14 27.16 14.32
C LEU A 178 -14.53 26.74 13.84
N ILE A 179 -15.16 25.73 14.44
CA ILE A 179 -16.54 25.34 14.11
C ILE A 179 -17.48 26.54 14.28
N ASP A 180 -17.36 27.26 15.38
CA ASP A 180 -18.19 28.44 15.65
C ASP A 180 -18.03 29.53 14.58
N LYS A 181 -16.81 29.67 14.03
CA LYS A 181 -16.49 30.65 12.97
C LYS A 181 -16.84 30.17 11.56
N LEU A 182 -16.97 28.86 11.38
CA LEU A 182 -17.26 28.17 10.13
C LEU A 182 -18.74 27.75 10.09
N ALA A 183 -19.64 28.54 10.69
CA ALA A 183 -21.05 28.19 10.85
C ALA A 183 -21.77 27.83 9.52
N ASP A 184 -21.32 28.39 8.40
CA ASP A 184 -21.86 28.13 7.05
C ASP A 184 -21.12 27.04 6.27
N VAL A 185 -20.18 26.33 6.92
CA VAL A 185 -19.39 25.26 6.30
C VAL A 185 -19.79 23.91 6.87
N ASP A 186 -20.27 23.03 6.00
CA ASP A 186 -20.66 21.68 6.39
C ASP A 186 -19.46 20.87 6.90
N VAL A 187 -19.60 20.40 8.13
CA VAL A 187 -18.65 19.48 8.76
C VAL A 187 -19.13 18.05 8.58
N VAL A 188 -18.28 17.19 8.04
CA VAL A 188 -18.58 15.77 7.76
C VAL A 188 -17.64 14.83 8.51
N GLY A 189 -17.98 13.54 8.58
CA GLY A 189 -17.11 12.50 9.16
C GLY A 189 -16.83 12.62 10.67
N ALA A 190 -17.59 13.47 11.37
CA ALA A 190 -17.44 13.68 12.80
C ALA A 190 -18.09 12.53 13.59
N LYS A 191 -17.27 11.72 14.27
CA LYS A 191 -17.74 10.69 15.19
C LYS A 191 -18.21 11.32 16.50
N LYS A 192 -19.47 11.08 16.87
CA LYS A 192 -19.99 11.42 18.20
C LYS A 192 -19.48 10.41 19.23
N LEU A 193 -18.90 10.92 20.31
CA LEU A 193 -18.46 10.13 21.46
C LEU A 193 -19.59 9.98 22.48
N PRO A 194 -19.52 8.98 23.39
CA PRO A 194 -20.52 8.79 24.44
C PRO A 194 -20.73 10.00 25.36
N ASN A 195 -19.72 10.87 25.47
CA ASN A 195 -19.77 12.11 26.26
C ASN A 195 -20.29 13.33 25.47
N GLY A 196 -20.86 13.12 24.27
CA GLY A 196 -21.38 14.19 23.41
C GLY A 196 -20.32 14.97 22.62
N ALA A 197 -19.03 14.79 22.92
CA ALA A 197 -17.97 15.42 22.15
C ALA A 197 -17.86 14.80 20.75
N GLN A 198 -17.39 15.59 19.78
CA GLN A 198 -17.16 15.13 18.42
C GLN A 198 -15.65 14.97 18.13
N ARG A 199 -15.29 13.94 17.37
CA ARG A 199 -13.90 13.70 16.93
C ARG A 199 -13.86 13.33 15.45
N GLY A 200 -12.78 13.75 14.79
CA GLY A 200 -12.56 13.44 13.38
C GLY A 200 -13.41 14.30 12.42
N ALA A 201 -13.86 15.48 12.84
CA ALA A 201 -14.51 16.42 11.95
C ALA A 201 -13.63 16.74 10.73
N LEU A 202 -14.24 16.67 9.54
CA LEU A 202 -13.64 16.99 8.25
C LEU A 202 -14.39 18.16 7.62
N ILE A 203 -13.65 19.00 6.92
CA ILE A 203 -14.21 20.05 6.05
C ILE A 203 -13.91 19.66 4.61
N ARG A 204 -14.89 19.82 3.71
CA ARG A 204 -14.65 19.67 2.27
C ARG A 204 -13.79 20.84 1.78
N MET A 205 -12.75 20.53 1.01
CA MET A 205 -11.85 21.54 0.44
C MET A 205 -12.61 22.56 -0.43
N ALA A 206 -13.65 22.11 -1.14
CA ALA A 206 -14.50 22.99 -1.94
C ALA A 206 -15.24 24.03 -1.09
N ASP A 207 -15.76 23.63 0.07
CA ASP A 207 -16.55 24.54 0.93
C ASP A 207 -15.66 25.52 1.68
N LEU A 208 -14.44 25.11 2.05
CA LEU A 208 -13.42 26.03 2.53
C LEU A 208 -13.07 27.10 1.49
N GLY A 209 -12.95 26.70 0.22
CA GLY A 209 -12.71 27.62 -0.90
C GLY A 209 -13.85 28.62 -1.10
N LYS A 210 -15.10 28.14 -1.10
CA LYS A 210 -16.29 29.01 -1.17
C LYS A 210 -16.32 30.01 -0.01
N TRP A 211 -16.07 29.54 1.21
CA TRP A 211 -16.06 30.40 2.40
C TRP A 211 -14.97 31.47 2.31
N ALA A 212 -13.77 31.12 1.86
CA ALA A 212 -12.70 32.09 1.63
C ALA A 212 -13.08 33.14 0.57
N MET A 213 -13.76 32.73 -0.50
CA MET A 213 -14.24 33.66 -1.53
C MET A 213 -15.32 34.60 -1.02
N VAL A 214 -16.25 34.12 -0.20
CA VAL A 214 -17.25 34.98 0.47
C VAL A 214 -16.55 35.98 1.41
N GLY A 215 -15.60 35.53 2.22
CA GLY A 215 -14.81 36.41 3.07
C GLY A 215 -14.01 37.46 2.28
N LEU A 216 -13.49 37.09 1.10
CA LEU A 216 -12.84 38.03 0.18
C LEU A 216 -13.84 39.02 -0.42
N GLN A 217 -15.06 38.62 -0.76
CA GLN A 217 -16.08 39.53 -1.28
C GLN A 217 -16.59 40.50 -0.22
N VAL A 218 -16.75 40.05 1.02
CA VAL A 218 -17.15 40.89 2.16
C VAL A 218 -16.04 41.89 2.52
N SER A 219 -14.78 41.45 2.56
CA SER A 219 -13.63 42.35 2.78
C SER A 219 -13.37 43.28 1.58
N ARG A 220 -13.71 42.85 0.36
CA ARG A 220 -13.65 43.65 -0.88
C ARG A 220 -15.01 44.17 -1.30
N GLY A 221 -15.87 44.59 -0.36
CA GLY A 221 -17.09 45.34 -0.61
C GLY A 221 -16.80 46.60 -1.45
N GLY A 222 -16.66 46.38 -2.75
CA GLY A 222 -16.03 47.27 -3.70
C GLY A 222 -16.04 46.73 -5.14
N LEU A 223 -15.54 45.51 -5.46
CA LEU A 223 -15.12 45.30 -6.87
C LEU A 223 -15.26 43.94 -7.60
N PHE A 224 -15.82 42.86 -7.06
CA PHE A 224 -16.01 41.64 -7.89
C PHE A 224 -17.39 41.00 -7.73
N LYS A 225 -18.32 41.41 -8.59
CA LYS A 225 -19.46 40.59 -8.97
C LYS A 225 -18.94 39.41 -9.79
N LEU A 226 -19.01 38.20 -9.23
CA LEU A 226 -18.85 36.98 -10.02
C LEU A 226 -20.09 36.88 -10.91
N GLN A 227 -19.92 37.19 -12.19
CA GLN A 227 -20.87 36.77 -13.22
C GLN A 227 -20.78 35.25 -13.38
N ASP A 228 -21.96 34.66 -13.53
CA ASP A 228 -22.26 33.24 -13.61
C ASP A 228 -21.36 32.48 -14.58
N TYR A 229 -20.86 31.32 -14.14
CA TYR A 229 -20.44 30.26 -15.05
C TYR A 229 -21.45 29.12 -14.92
N SER A 230 -22.34 29.07 -15.92
CA SER A 230 -23.16 27.91 -16.29
C SER A 230 -22.30 26.82 -16.91
#